data_AF-A0A951MV99-F1
#
_entry.id   AF-A0A951MV99-F1
#
_cell.length_a   1.000
_cell.length_b   1.000
_cell.length_c   1.000
_cell.angle_alpha   90.00
_cell.angle_beta   90.00
_cell.angle_gamma   90.00
#
_symmetry.space_group_name_H-M   'P 1'
#
loop_
_entity.id
_entity.type
_entity.pdbx_description
1 polymer ?
#
loop_
_entity_poly.entity_id
_entity_poly.type
_entity_poly.pdbx_seq_one_letter_code
_entity_poly.pdbx_strand_id
1 'polypeptide(L)'
;AGAVSPLTAGGLDPCLRLSALAAAVAGAALASGDAAALAPYDGAALRARFRSRLLLRRLLAAVRSPAAAELACAALRLPPFRAAAHKVFFGRGSFPDVAPRATAAPVLFVPD
;
A
#
# COMPACT_ATOMS: atom_id res chain seq x y z
N ALA A 1 5.50 0.81 -9.15
CA ALA A 1 4.22 0.86 -8.40
C ALA A 1 4.29 1.64 -7.07
N GLY A 2 5.46 1.83 -6.44
CA GLY A 2 5.52 2.53 -5.13
C GLY A 2 5.04 1.65 -3.97
N ALA A 3 5.33 0.35 -4.03
CA ALA A 3 4.94 -0.67 -3.06
C ALA A 3 5.73 -0.60 -1.75
N VAL A 4 6.17 0.58 -1.33
CA VAL A 4 6.95 0.75 -0.11
C VAL A 4 6.30 1.87 0.66
N SER A 5 6.00 1.63 1.94
CA SER A 5 5.54 2.68 2.83
C SER A 5 6.61 3.79 2.87
N PRO A 6 6.29 5.03 2.44
CA PRO A 6 7.28 6.10 2.38
C PRO A 6 7.71 6.61 3.76
N LEU A 7 7.06 6.13 4.82
CA LEU A 7 7.32 6.47 6.22
C LEU A 7 8.12 5.41 6.98
N THR A 8 7.84 4.13 6.75
CA THR A 8 8.44 3.04 7.53
C THR A 8 9.45 2.22 6.74
N ALA A 9 9.63 2.53 5.44
CA ALA A 9 10.40 1.73 4.48
C ALA A 9 9.96 0.26 4.38
N GLY A 10 8.82 -0.12 4.99
CA GLY A 10 8.25 -1.45 4.89
C GLY A 10 7.58 -1.64 3.52
N GLY A 11 8.11 -2.56 2.72
CA GLY A 11 7.62 -2.86 1.37
C GLY A 11 7.23 -4.31 1.11
N LEU A 12 7.52 -5.24 2.04
CA LEU A 12 7.32 -6.66 1.80
C LEU A 12 5.83 -7.04 1.61
N ASP A 13 4.98 -6.70 2.57
CA ASP A 13 3.53 -6.98 2.48
C ASP A 13 2.86 -6.38 1.22
N PRO A 14 3.08 -5.10 0.85
CA PRO A 14 2.49 -4.54 -0.37
C PRO A 14 3.14 -5.10 -1.62
N CYS A 15 4.41 -5.51 -1.59
CA CYS A 15 5.03 -6.27 -2.68
C CYS A 15 4.30 -7.60 -2.89
N LEU A 16 4.10 -8.40 -1.83
CA LEU A 16 3.38 -9.68 -1.91
C LEU A 16 1.95 -9.50 -2.42
N ARG A 17 1.23 -8.48 -1.96
CA ARG A 17 -0.13 -8.17 -2.41
C ARG A 17 -0.17 -7.75 -3.88
N LEU A 18 0.80 -6.95 -4.32
CA LEU A 18 0.93 -6.56 -5.73
C LEU A 18 1.28 -7.74 -6.62
N SER A 19 2.17 -8.63 -6.17
CA SER A 19 2.51 -9.86 -6.88
C SER A 19 1.30 -10.78 -7.00
N ALA A 20 0.48 -10.92 -5.95
CA ALA A 20 -0.76 -11.69 -6.02
C ALA A 20 -1.78 -11.09 -7.01
N LEU A 21 -1.94 -9.77 -7.01
CA LEU A 21 -2.80 -9.07 -7.98
C LEU A 21 -2.28 -9.25 -9.41
N ALA A 22 -0.97 -9.10 -9.62
CA ALA A 22 -0.32 -9.27 -10.92
C ALA A 22 -0.53 -10.69 -11.46
N ALA A 23 -0.37 -11.71 -10.61
CA ALA A 23 -0.62 -13.10 -10.99
C ALA A 23 -2.09 -13.32 -11.41
N ALA A 24 -3.05 -12.77 -10.64
CA ALA A 24 -4.47 -12.91 -10.93
C ALA A 24 -4.89 -12.25 -12.25
N VAL A 25 -4.49 -10.99 -12.48
CA VAL A 25 -4.85 -10.26 -13.71
C VAL A 25 -4.13 -10.77 -14.94
N ALA A 26 -2.87 -11.24 -14.81
CA ALA A 26 -2.15 -11.88 -15.90
C ALA A 26 -2.80 -13.21 -16.29
N GLY A 27 -3.20 -14.04 -15.30
CA GLY A 27 -3.92 -15.28 -15.54
C GLY A 27 -5.25 -15.02 -16.27
N ALA A 28 -6.01 -14.01 -15.85
CA ALA A 28 -7.25 -13.63 -16.50
C ALA A 28 -7.03 -13.17 -17.96
N ALA A 29 -6.04 -12.31 -18.20
CA ALA A 29 -5.73 -11.81 -19.54
C ALA A 29 -5.27 -12.92 -20.50
N LEU A 30 -4.46 -13.86 -20.01
CA LEU A 30 -4.00 -15.00 -20.82
C LEU A 30 -5.14 -15.96 -21.15
N ALA A 31 -6.05 -16.21 -20.20
CA ALA A 31 -7.18 -17.12 -20.40
C ALA A 31 -8.25 -16.53 -21.34
N SER A 32 -8.49 -15.22 -21.28
CA SER A 32 -9.49 -14.56 -22.14
C SER A 32 -8.95 -14.03 -23.47
N GLY A 33 -7.62 -13.86 -23.57
CA GLY A 33 -6.99 -13.13 -24.69
C GLY A 33 -7.24 -11.61 -24.67
N ASP A 34 -7.88 -11.09 -23.62
CA ASP A 34 -8.28 -9.68 -23.52
C ASP A 34 -7.30 -8.88 -22.65
N ALA A 35 -6.59 -7.94 -23.28
CA ALA A 35 -5.67 -7.04 -22.60
C ALA A 35 -6.37 -6.08 -21.62
N ALA A 36 -7.67 -5.82 -21.76
CA ALA A 36 -8.43 -4.99 -20.81
C ALA A 36 -8.50 -5.63 -19.41
N ALA A 37 -8.31 -6.96 -19.31
CA ALA A 37 -8.21 -7.64 -18.02
C ALA A 37 -7.01 -7.17 -17.16
N LEU A 38 -6.03 -6.48 -17.74
CA LEU A 38 -4.90 -5.88 -17.02
C LEU A 38 -5.23 -4.52 -16.38
N ALA A 39 -6.35 -3.87 -16.76
CA ALA A 39 -6.73 -2.55 -16.24
C ALA A 39 -6.78 -2.43 -14.70
N PRO A 40 -7.16 -3.47 -13.93
CA PRO A 40 -7.12 -3.43 -12.46
C PRO A 40 -5.69 -3.33 -11.88
N TYR A 41 -4.66 -3.70 -12.63
CA TYR A 41 -3.26 -3.54 -12.23
C TYR A 41 -2.77 -2.10 -12.44
N ASP A 42 -3.43 -1.15 -11.79
CA ASP A 42 -3.08 0.28 -11.85
C ASP A 42 -2.39 0.76 -10.57
N GLY A 43 -1.17 1.24 -10.72
CA GLY A 43 -0.40 1.86 -9.64
C GLY A 43 -0.97 3.18 -9.11
N ALA A 44 -1.95 3.81 -9.77
CA ALA A 44 -2.59 5.04 -9.30
C ALA A 44 -3.51 4.79 -8.10
N ALA A 45 -4.25 3.66 -8.08
CA ALA A 45 -5.08 3.26 -6.95
C ALA A 45 -4.24 3.05 -5.67
N LEU A 46 -3.04 2.50 -5.83
CA LEU A 46 -2.07 2.35 -4.75
C LEU A 46 -1.47 3.70 -4.30
N ARG A 47 -1.07 4.56 -5.25
CA ARG A 47 -0.54 5.90 -4.97
C ARG A 47 -1.55 6.79 -4.24
N ALA A 48 -2.84 6.72 -4.58
CA ALA A 48 -3.89 7.49 -3.92
C ALA A 48 -3.98 7.20 -2.41
N ARG A 49 -3.64 5.97 -2.00
CA ARG A 49 -3.65 5.52 -0.61
C ARG A 49 -2.36 5.86 0.15
N PHE A 50 -1.26 6.16 -0.55
CA PHE A 50 -0.01 6.64 0.07
C PHE A 50 0.06 8.17 0.29
N ARG A 51 -0.94 8.94 -0.19
CA ARG A 51 -0.91 10.42 -0.13
C ARG A 51 -0.68 10.99 1.28
N SER A 52 -1.36 10.44 2.29
CA SER A 52 -1.19 10.86 3.69
C SER A 52 0.22 10.61 4.21
N ARG A 53 0.86 9.53 3.75
CA ARG A 53 2.21 9.14 4.16
C ARG A 53 3.28 9.96 3.47
N LEU A 54 3.07 10.28 2.19
CA LEU A 54 3.90 11.23 1.46
C LEU A 54 3.84 12.62 2.08
N LEU A 55 2.66 13.08 2.49
CA LEU A 55 2.51 14.34 3.23
C LEU A 55 3.29 14.30 4.54
N LEU A 56 3.14 13.24 5.35
CA LEU A 56 3.86 13.13 6.61
C LEU A 56 5.38 13.07 6.41
N ARG A 57 5.87 12.35 5.40
CA ARG A 57 7.30 12.34 5.04
C ARG A 57 7.80 13.76 4.73
N ARG A 58 7.03 14.55 3.98
CA ARG A 58 7.37 15.95 3.66
C ARG A 58 7.39 16.83 4.91
N LEU A 59 6.41 16.67 5.80
CA LEU A 59 6.35 17.40 7.06
C LEU A 59 7.56 17.09 7.95
N LEU A 60 7.91 15.81 8.11
CA LEU A 60 9.08 15.40 8.87
C LEU A 60 10.38 15.90 8.23
N ALA A 61 10.50 15.87 6.90
CA ALA A 61 11.67 16.39 6.19
C ALA A 61 11.80 17.93 6.27
N ALA A 62 10.72 18.64 6.58
CA ALA A 62 10.71 20.08 6.78
C ALA A 62 11.18 20.48 8.19
N VAL A 63 11.22 19.55 9.15
CA VAL A 63 11.76 19.80 10.49
C VAL A 63 13.28 19.92 10.39
N ARG A 64 13.78 21.16 10.53
CA ARG A 64 15.20 21.51 10.35
C ARG A 64 15.91 21.86 11.66
N SER A 65 15.17 22.05 12.75
CA SER A 65 15.74 22.44 14.04
C SER A 65 15.51 21.38 15.12
N PRO A 66 16.50 21.16 16.02
CA PRO A 66 16.34 20.24 17.15
C PRO A 66 15.15 20.61 18.06
N ALA A 67 14.97 21.90 18.36
CA ALA A 67 13.87 22.37 19.21
C ALA A 67 12.49 22.09 18.57
N ALA A 68 12.35 22.23 17.25
CA ALA A 68 11.10 21.89 16.57
C ALA A 68 10.85 20.37 16.60
N ALA A 69 11.89 19.55 16.50
CA ALA A 69 11.77 18.10 16.64
C ALA A 69 11.33 17.69 18.06
N GLU A 70 11.90 18.30 19.10
CA GLU A 70 11.51 18.06 20.48
C GLU A 70 10.07 18.48 20.76
N LEU A 71 9.65 19.67 20.31
CA LEU A 71 8.27 20.13 20.40
C LEU A 71 7.30 19.22 19.65
N ALA A 72 7.66 18.77 18.44
CA ALA A 72 6.85 17.85 17.67
C ALA A 72 6.70 16.49 18.40
N CYS A 73 7.79 15.96 18.97
CA CYS A 73 7.76 14.75 19.78
C CYS A 73 6.92 14.91 21.04
N ALA A 74 7.02 16.06 21.72
CA ALA A 74 6.19 16.38 22.90
C ALA A 74 4.71 16.44 22.52
N ALA A 75 4.37 17.11 21.41
CA ALA A 75 3.01 17.16 20.90
C ALA A 75 2.47 15.78 20.49
N LEU A 76 3.30 14.92 19.88
CA LEU A 76 2.91 13.55 19.51
C LEU A 76 2.61 12.65 20.70
N ARG A 77 3.12 12.96 21.89
CA ARG A 77 2.82 12.22 23.13
C ARG A 77 1.42 12.50 23.65
N LEU A 78 0.81 13.61 23.26
CA LEU A 78 -0.56 13.93 23.65
C LEU A 78 -1.55 12.89 23.07
N PRO A 79 -2.60 12.50 23.82
CA PRO A 79 -3.50 11.40 23.45
C PRO A 79 -4.09 11.47 22.02
N PRO A 80 -4.62 12.61 21.53
CA PRO A 80 -5.21 12.65 20.19
C PRO A 80 -4.16 12.44 19.09
N PHE A 81 -2.95 12.97 19.29
CA PHE A 81 -1.85 12.86 18.33
C PHE A 81 -1.23 11.46 18.34
N ARG A 82 -1.14 10.83 19.51
CA ARG A 82 -0.72 9.44 19.64
C ARG A 82 -1.69 8.49 18.93
N ALA A 83 -2.99 8.70 19.08
CA ALA A 83 -4.02 7.93 18.38
C ALA A 83 -3.93 8.13 16.85
N ALA A 84 -3.73 9.37 16.39
CA ALA A 84 -3.53 9.67 14.97
C ALA A 84 -2.26 8.98 14.41
N ALA A 85 -1.13 9.06 15.12
CA ALA A 85 0.11 8.40 14.74
C ALA A 85 -0.08 6.88 14.67
N HIS A 86 -0.73 6.27 15.67
CA HIS A 86 -1.03 4.85 15.68
C HIS A 86 -1.88 4.44 14.47
N LYS A 87 -2.88 5.24 14.10
CA LYS A 87 -3.69 5.01 12.89
C LYS A 87 -2.88 5.12 11.59
N VAL A 88 -1.92 6.05 11.51
CA VAL A 88 -1.08 6.23 10.31
C VAL A 88 -0.06 5.10 10.15
N PHE A 89 0.57 4.66 11.24
CA PHE A 89 1.61 3.62 11.22
C PHE A 89 1.03 2.19 11.24
N PHE A 90 -0.03 1.96 12.02
CA PHE A 90 -0.55 0.62 12.32
C PHE A 90 -2.04 0.42 11.95
N GLY A 91 -2.72 1.44 11.44
CA GLY A 91 -4.12 1.29 11.02
C GLY A 91 -4.30 0.33 9.85
N ARG A 92 -5.49 -0.26 9.71
CA ARG A 92 -5.86 -1.22 8.64
C ARG A 92 -5.67 -0.71 7.19
N GLY A 93 -5.38 0.59 7.01
CA GLY A 93 -5.01 1.17 5.71
C GLY A 93 -3.50 1.12 5.42
N SER A 94 -2.69 0.51 6.29
CA SER A 94 -1.25 0.45 6.11
C SER A 94 -0.81 -0.28 4.86
N PHE A 95 -1.58 -1.29 4.49
CA PHE A 95 -1.45 -2.03 3.26
C PHE A 95 -2.83 -2.30 2.69
N PRO A 96 -3.26 -1.49 1.71
CA PRO A 96 -4.59 -1.64 1.16
C PRO A 96 -4.82 -3.01 0.53
N ASP A 97 -5.94 -3.65 0.86
CA ASP A 97 -6.48 -4.72 0.04
C ASP A 97 -6.83 -4.15 -1.34
N VAL A 98 -6.17 -4.69 -2.36
CA VAL A 98 -6.64 -4.66 -3.73
C VAL A 98 -7.23 -6.03 -3.93
N ALA A 99 -8.47 -6.23 -3.44
CA ALA A 99 -9.11 -7.53 -3.54
C ALA A 99 -9.14 -7.95 -5.01
N PRO A 100 -8.48 -9.05 -5.40
CA PRO A 100 -8.78 -9.67 -6.67
C PRO A 100 -10.22 -10.15 -6.54
N ARG A 101 -11.09 -9.73 -7.46
CA ARG A 101 -12.41 -10.32 -7.56
C ARG A 101 -12.17 -11.82 -7.77
N ALA A 102 -12.56 -12.64 -6.80
CA ALA A 102 -12.34 -14.07 -6.85
C ALA A 102 -13.13 -14.65 -8.02
N THR A 103 -12.44 -14.87 -9.14
CA THR A 103 -12.90 -15.69 -10.26
C THR A 103 -11.68 -16.43 -10.81
N ALA A 104 -11.20 -17.42 -10.06
CA ALA A 104 -10.37 -18.46 -10.64
C ALA A 104 -11.01 -19.78 -10.21
N ALA A 105 -11.76 -20.39 -11.15
CA ALA A 105 -12.16 -21.78 -11.03
C ALA A 105 -10.89 -22.65 -10.92
N PRO A 106 -10.93 -23.78 -10.20
CA PRO A 106 -9.75 -24.64 -10.05
C PRO A 106 -9.35 -25.18 -11.42
N VAL A 107 -8.14 -24.86 -11.86
CA VAL A 107 -7.53 -25.48 -13.04
C VAL A 107 -7.10 -26.88 -12.61
N LEU A 108 -7.95 -27.87 -12.92
CA LEU A 108 -7.68 -29.27 -12.66
C LEU A 108 -6.70 -29.74 -13.75
N PHE A 109 -5.42 -29.85 -13.38
CA PHE A 109 -4.37 -30.40 -14.23
C PHE A 109 -4.62 -31.91 -14.41
N VAL A 110 -4.92 -32.33 -15.64
CA VAL A 110 -4.98 -33.74 -16.05
C VAL A 110 -3.71 -34.00 -16.87
N PRO A 111 -2.77 -34.85 -16.40
CA PRO A 111 -1.65 -35.28 -17.21
C PRO A 111 -2.08 -36.38 -18.19
N ASP A 112 -1.58 -36.31 -19.42
CA ASP A 112 -1.63 -37.39 -20.44
C ASP A 112 -0.60 -38.50 -20.15
#